data_AF-A0AA42HWW9-F1
#
_entry.id   AF-A0AA42HWW9-F1
#
_cell.length_a   1.000
_cell.length_b   1.000
_cell.length_c   1.000
_cell.angle_alpha   90.00
_cell.angle_beta   90.00
_cell.angle_gamma   90.00
#
_symmetry.space_group_name_H-M   'P 1'
#
loop_
_entity.id
_entity.type
_entity.pdbx_description
1 polymer ?
#
loop_
_entity_poly.entity_id
_entity_poly.type
_entity_poly.pdbx_seq_one_letter_code
_entity_poly.pdbx_strand_id
1 'polypeptide(L)'
;MIRLLMLGACFLTGSLLAETSPPKRTWLVSGAELITLLQGKGADGFCASEQCRSLSIARANAYIQGAADTSRGQWCGQGQIRPHELADRVTSHLQQLPQERLQQNASSLVVEGLRTAFPCERRALHGGIGQSREN
;
A
#
# COMPACT_ATOMS: atom_id res chain seq x y z
N MET A 1 -25.84 -9.39 73.29
CA MET A 1 -26.15 -9.20 71.85
C MET A 1 -24.86 -9.34 71.06
N ILE A 2 -24.60 -10.52 70.50
CA ILE A 2 -23.41 -10.82 69.68
C ILE A 2 -23.85 -10.68 68.22
N ARG A 3 -23.28 -9.71 67.49
CA ARG A 3 -23.46 -9.57 66.04
C ARG A 3 -22.23 -10.14 65.33
N LEU A 4 -22.42 -11.29 64.70
CA LEU A 4 -21.52 -11.83 63.67
C LEU A 4 -21.40 -10.80 62.54
N LEU A 5 -20.19 -10.34 62.23
CA LEU A 5 -19.89 -9.56 61.04
C LEU A 5 -19.42 -10.51 59.94
N MET A 6 -20.20 -10.53 58.86
CA MET A 6 -20.05 -11.36 57.67
C MET A 6 -18.75 -11.07 56.90
N LEU A 7 -18.09 -12.14 56.44
CA LEU A 7 -17.03 -12.11 55.43
C LEU A 7 -17.61 -11.68 54.07
N GLY A 8 -17.07 -10.61 53.48
CA GLY A 8 -17.33 -10.22 52.09
C GLY A 8 -16.03 -10.23 51.29
N ALA A 9 -15.75 -11.32 50.57
CA ALA A 9 -14.63 -11.41 49.64
C ALA A 9 -15.01 -10.75 48.32
N CYS A 10 -14.54 -9.52 48.09
CA CYS A 10 -14.62 -8.85 46.79
C CYS A 10 -13.54 -9.42 45.85
N PHE A 11 -13.92 -10.37 44.99
CA PHE A 11 -13.11 -10.75 43.84
C PHE A 11 -13.24 -9.67 42.76
N LEU A 12 -12.33 -8.70 42.77
CA LEU A 12 -12.12 -7.76 41.67
C LEU A 12 -11.47 -8.52 40.50
N THR A 13 -12.28 -9.10 39.61
CA THR A 13 -11.82 -9.58 38.30
C THR A 13 -11.57 -8.38 37.39
N GLY A 14 -10.43 -7.72 37.59
CA GLY A 14 -9.92 -6.70 36.68
C GLY A 14 -9.58 -7.34 35.34
N SER A 15 -10.39 -7.09 34.31
CA SER A 15 -10.04 -7.42 32.93
C SER A 15 -8.94 -6.45 32.50
N LEU A 16 -7.68 -6.90 32.51
CA LEU A 16 -6.60 -6.23 31.80
C LEU A 16 -6.90 -6.33 30.29
N LEU A 17 -7.56 -5.31 29.74
CA LEU A 17 -7.41 -5.05 28.31
C LEU A 17 -5.98 -4.57 28.13
N ALA A 18 -5.10 -5.48 27.71
CA ALA A 18 -3.79 -5.11 27.22
C ALA A 18 -4.00 -4.23 25.98
N GLU A 19 -3.88 -2.91 26.14
CA GLU A 19 -3.74 -2.00 25.02
C GLU A 19 -2.41 -2.33 24.32
N THR A 20 -2.49 -3.24 23.35
CA THR A 20 -1.40 -3.44 22.41
C THR A 20 -1.37 -2.21 21.52
N SER A 21 -0.51 -1.25 21.87
CA SER A 21 -0.24 -0.11 21.01
C SER A 21 0.17 -0.66 19.64
N PRO A 22 -0.48 -0.24 18.54
CA PRO A 22 -0.17 -0.78 17.23
C PRO A 22 1.33 -0.62 16.96
N PRO A 23 1.98 -1.64 16.39
CA PRO A 23 3.42 -1.62 16.18
C PRO A 23 3.82 -0.34 15.44
N LYS A 24 4.81 0.37 15.99
CA LYS A 24 5.29 1.63 15.42
C LYS A 24 5.72 1.40 13.97
N ARG A 25 5.03 2.05 13.02
CA ARG A 25 5.36 1.92 11.60
C ARG A 25 6.78 2.42 11.32
N THR A 26 7.45 1.75 10.39
CA THR A 26 8.81 2.11 9.93
C THR A 26 8.82 2.79 8.55
N TRP A 27 7.66 2.86 7.88
CA TRP A 27 7.50 3.49 6.57
C TRP A 27 7.03 4.94 6.67
N LEU A 28 7.40 5.74 5.67
CA LEU A 28 7.07 7.17 5.60
C LEU A 28 5.64 7.44 5.12
N VAL A 29 5.12 6.61 4.22
CA VAL A 29 3.81 6.80 3.57
C VAL A 29 3.06 5.47 3.60
N SER A 30 1.83 5.48 4.11
CA SER A 30 0.89 4.36 4.05
C SER A 30 0.07 4.40 2.76
N GLY A 31 -0.57 3.30 2.38
CA GLY A 31 -1.51 3.27 1.26
C GLY A 31 -2.63 4.32 1.37
N ALA A 32 -3.14 4.53 2.59
CA ALA A 32 -4.18 5.53 2.89
C ALA A 32 -3.67 6.97 2.70
N GLU A 33 -2.42 7.25 3.07
CA GLU A 33 -1.81 8.56 2.84
C GLU A 33 -1.54 8.77 1.34
N LEU A 34 -1.07 7.74 0.62
CA LEU A 34 -0.82 7.82 -0.82
C LEU A 34 -2.12 8.07 -1.60
N ILE A 35 -3.20 7.34 -1.31
CA ILE A 35 -4.49 7.55 -1.98
C ILE A 35 -5.07 8.95 -1.69
N THR A 36 -4.85 9.47 -0.48
CA THR A 36 -5.25 10.84 -0.10
C THR A 36 -4.51 11.88 -0.95
N LEU A 37 -3.20 11.71 -1.11
CA LEU A 37 -2.38 12.58 -1.97
C LEU A 37 -2.79 12.49 -3.46
N LEU A 38 -3.10 11.28 -3.96
CA LEU A 38 -3.59 11.06 -5.33
C LEU A 38 -4.94 11.74 -5.59
N GLN A 39 -5.78 11.87 -4.56
CA GLN A 39 -7.03 12.65 -4.62
C GLN A 39 -6.79 14.16 -4.57
N GLY A 40 -5.54 14.61 -4.49
CA GLY A 40 -5.17 16.02 -4.38
C GLY A 40 -5.51 16.62 -3.01
N LYS A 41 -5.54 15.79 -1.95
CA LYS A 41 -5.79 16.24 -0.58
C LYS A 41 -4.49 16.34 0.22
N GLY A 42 -4.49 17.13 1.29
CA GLY A 42 -3.38 17.25 2.25
C GLY A 42 -3.27 16.03 3.16
N ALA A 43 -2.23 15.99 4.00
CA ALA A 43 -2.05 14.91 4.98
C ALA A 43 -3.14 14.88 6.06
N ASP A 44 -3.78 16.02 6.32
CA ASP A 44 -4.98 16.19 7.15
C ASP A 44 -6.29 15.94 6.36
N GLY A 45 -6.20 15.57 5.09
CA GLY A 45 -7.33 15.38 4.20
C GLY A 45 -7.90 16.65 3.57
N PHE A 46 -7.31 17.83 3.83
CA PHE A 46 -7.81 19.10 3.32
C PHE A 46 -6.80 19.81 2.41
N CYS A 47 -7.29 20.45 1.35
CA CYS A 47 -6.46 21.12 0.36
C CYS A 47 -7.31 22.06 -0.51
N ALA A 48 -7.49 23.31 -0.05
CA ALA A 48 -8.46 24.24 -0.66
C ALA A 48 -8.00 24.91 -1.96
N SER A 49 -6.69 25.06 -2.15
CA SER A 49 -6.16 25.75 -3.33
C SER A 49 -5.77 24.76 -4.42
N GLU A 50 -5.93 25.19 -5.68
CA GLU A 50 -5.43 24.44 -6.85
C GLU A 50 -3.92 24.15 -6.75
N GLN A 51 -3.16 25.09 -6.18
CA GLN A 51 -1.73 24.92 -5.93
C GLN A 51 -1.46 23.78 -4.95
N CYS A 52 -2.19 23.73 -3.83
CA CYS A 52 -2.10 22.64 -2.88
C CYS A 52 -2.45 21.31 -3.57
N ARG A 53 -3.57 21.28 -4.31
CA ARG A 53 -4.06 20.07 -4.99
C ARG A 53 -3.02 19.51 -5.95
N SER A 54 -2.44 20.41 -6.76
CA SER A 54 -1.37 20.08 -7.71
C SER A 54 -0.12 19.52 -7.01
N LEU A 55 0.31 20.14 -5.90
CA LEU A 55 1.46 19.68 -5.13
C LEU A 55 1.23 18.31 -4.48
N SER A 56 0.03 18.05 -3.96
CA SER A 56 -0.33 16.74 -3.41
C SER A 56 -0.25 15.63 -4.48
N ILE A 57 -0.83 15.89 -5.66
CA ILE A 57 -0.77 14.94 -6.78
C ILE A 57 0.67 14.75 -7.26
N ALA A 58 1.44 15.83 -7.38
CA ALA A 58 2.86 15.76 -7.77
C ALA A 58 3.68 14.92 -6.78
N ARG A 59 3.44 15.08 -5.47
CA ARG A 59 4.08 14.28 -4.43
C ARG A 59 3.72 12.79 -4.55
N ALA A 60 2.46 12.47 -4.78
CA ALA A 60 2.03 11.09 -5.00
C ALA A 60 2.69 10.46 -6.23
N ASN A 61 2.70 11.18 -7.36
CA ASN A 61 3.31 10.71 -8.60
C ASN A 61 4.82 10.52 -8.46
N ALA A 62 5.51 11.39 -7.72
CA ALA A 62 6.92 11.22 -7.42
C ALA A 62 7.18 9.99 -6.55
N TYR A 63 6.34 9.74 -5.54
CA TYR A 63 6.42 8.55 -4.69
C TYR A 63 6.26 7.26 -5.51
N ILE A 64 5.26 7.21 -6.40
CA ILE A 64 5.00 6.05 -7.27
C ILE A 64 6.18 5.80 -8.21
N GLN A 65 6.71 6.85 -8.84
CA GLN A 65 7.87 6.71 -9.73
C GLN A 65 9.11 6.22 -8.98
N GLY A 66 9.37 6.73 -7.77
CA GLY A 66 10.47 6.25 -6.92
C GLY A 66 10.33 4.75 -6.59
N ALA A 67 9.16 4.32 -6.13
CA ALA A 67 8.90 2.90 -5.86
C ALA A 67 9.03 2.03 -7.13
N ALA A 68 8.54 2.52 -8.27
CA ALA A 68 8.66 1.88 -9.57
C ALA A 68 10.13 1.71 -9.99
N ASP A 69 10.95 2.75 -9.80
CA ASP A 69 12.37 2.74 -10.11
C ASP A 69 13.18 1.82 -9.22
N THR A 70 12.80 1.66 -7.94
CA THR A 70 13.50 0.75 -7.00
C THR A 70 13.07 -0.71 -7.12
N SER A 71 11.99 -1.00 -7.84
CA SER A 71 11.38 -2.34 -7.96
C SER A 71 11.59 -2.97 -9.34
N ARG A 72 12.63 -2.56 -10.07
CA ARG A 72 12.94 -3.09 -11.41
C ARG A 72 13.04 -4.61 -11.39
N GLY A 73 12.47 -5.25 -12.40
CA GLY A 73 12.47 -6.71 -12.53
C GLY A 73 11.41 -7.43 -11.69
N GLN A 74 10.70 -6.73 -10.80
CA GLN A 74 9.52 -7.29 -10.13
C GLN A 74 8.26 -7.17 -11.00
N TRP A 75 8.21 -6.12 -11.83
CA TRP A 75 7.19 -5.82 -12.85
C TRP A 75 7.92 -5.39 -14.14
N CYS A 76 7.21 -5.36 -15.28
CA CYS A 76 7.81 -5.16 -16.60
C CYS A 76 7.16 -4.02 -17.41
N GLY A 77 7.83 -3.56 -18.47
CA GLY A 77 7.38 -2.43 -19.30
C GLY A 77 7.97 -1.07 -18.89
N GLN A 78 8.99 -1.06 -18.02
CA GLN A 78 9.70 0.16 -17.64
C GLN A 78 10.33 0.84 -18.88
N GLY A 79 10.14 2.15 -18.99
CA GLY A 79 10.54 2.93 -20.17
C GLY A 79 9.56 2.87 -21.34
N GLN A 80 8.55 1.99 -21.30
CA GLN A 80 7.49 1.89 -22.32
C GLN A 80 6.15 2.43 -21.79
N ILE A 81 5.90 2.26 -20.50
CA ILE A 81 4.69 2.73 -19.82
C ILE A 81 4.86 4.20 -19.42
N ARG A 82 3.86 5.04 -19.72
CA ARG A 82 3.89 6.47 -19.39
C ARG A 82 3.70 6.68 -17.88
N PRO A 83 4.30 7.72 -17.27
CA PRO A 83 4.18 7.96 -15.83
C PRO A 83 2.74 8.06 -15.30
N HIS A 84 1.83 8.67 -16.06
CA HIS A 84 0.42 8.75 -15.66
C HIS A 84 -0.28 7.38 -15.69
N GLU A 85 0.09 6.49 -16.62
CA GLU A 85 -0.47 5.13 -16.65
C GLU A 85 -0.02 4.32 -15.42
N LEU A 86 1.21 4.51 -14.95
CA LEU A 86 1.66 3.91 -13.69
C LEU A 86 0.79 4.40 -12.52
N ALA A 87 0.58 5.72 -12.44
CA ALA A 87 -0.24 6.33 -11.40
C ALA A 87 -1.69 5.83 -11.45
N ASP A 88 -2.28 5.71 -12.63
CA ASP A 88 -3.64 5.22 -12.84
C ASP A 88 -3.79 3.77 -12.36
N ARG A 89 -2.87 2.87 -12.76
CA ARG A 89 -2.93 1.45 -12.36
C ARG A 89 -2.74 1.27 -10.86
N VAL A 90 -1.81 2.01 -10.26
CA VAL A 90 -1.62 2.01 -8.81
C VAL A 90 -2.86 2.54 -8.09
N THR A 91 -3.44 3.64 -8.57
CA THR A 91 -4.66 4.22 -7.99
C THR A 91 -5.82 3.22 -8.01
N SER A 92 -6.07 2.58 -9.15
CA SER A 92 -7.10 1.55 -9.27
C SER A 92 -6.85 0.38 -8.32
N HIS A 93 -5.61 -0.07 -8.18
CA HIS A 93 -5.27 -1.13 -7.24
C HIS A 93 -5.54 -0.72 -5.78
N LEU A 94 -5.07 0.45 -5.34
CA LEU A 94 -5.28 0.94 -3.98
C LEU A 94 -6.76 1.12 -3.65
N GLN A 95 -7.57 1.58 -4.60
CA GLN A 95 -9.03 1.75 -4.42
C GLN A 95 -9.78 0.43 -4.18
N GLN A 96 -9.19 -0.70 -4.60
CA GLN A 96 -9.79 -2.03 -4.42
C GLN A 96 -9.34 -2.72 -3.12
N LEU A 97 -8.37 -2.16 -2.39
CA LEU A 97 -7.86 -2.75 -1.17
C LEU A 97 -8.79 -2.48 0.03
N PRO A 98 -8.93 -3.43 0.97
CA PRO A 98 -9.56 -3.17 2.26
C PRO A 98 -8.86 -2.06 3.05
N GLN A 99 -9.60 -1.36 3.91
CA GLN A 99 -9.08 -0.20 4.66
C GLN A 99 -7.89 -0.56 5.56
N GLU A 100 -7.88 -1.77 6.13
CA GLU A 100 -6.82 -2.28 6.98
C GLU A 100 -5.52 -2.45 6.18
N ARG A 101 -5.64 -2.89 4.92
CA ARG A 101 -4.50 -3.03 4.01
C ARG A 101 -3.91 -1.69 3.63
N LEU A 102 -4.73 -0.65 3.51
CA LEU A 102 -4.26 0.71 3.22
C LEU A 102 -3.40 1.29 4.36
N GLN A 103 -3.39 0.70 5.55
CA GLN A 103 -2.48 1.14 6.63
C GLN A 103 -1.03 0.66 6.43
N GLN A 104 -0.80 -0.29 5.52
CA GLN A 104 0.52 -0.86 5.23
C GLN A 104 1.40 0.12 4.45
N ASN A 105 2.70 -0.21 4.33
CA ASN A 105 3.68 0.54 3.58
C ASN A 105 3.25 0.75 2.11
N ALA A 106 3.07 2.00 1.70
CA ALA A 106 2.65 2.35 0.34
C ALA A 106 3.60 1.81 -0.73
N SER A 107 4.92 1.78 -0.49
CA SER A 107 5.88 1.29 -1.48
C SER A 107 5.61 -0.16 -1.86
N SER A 108 5.27 -1.01 -0.89
CA SER A 108 4.93 -2.41 -1.15
C SER A 108 3.61 -2.54 -1.93
N LEU A 109 2.62 -1.71 -1.60
CA LEU A 109 1.32 -1.70 -2.28
C LEU A 109 1.42 -1.16 -3.72
N VAL A 110 2.28 -0.16 -3.95
CA VAL A 110 2.60 0.34 -5.29
C VAL A 110 3.17 -0.78 -6.14
N VAL A 111 4.18 -1.48 -5.62
CA VAL A 111 4.80 -2.62 -6.32
C VAL A 111 3.78 -3.72 -6.59
N GLU A 112 2.91 -4.05 -5.63
CA GLU A 112 1.82 -5.02 -5.81
C GLU A 112 0.89 -4.62 -6.97
N GLY A 113 0.47 -3.35 -7.02
CA GLY A 113 -0.34 -2.81 -8.12
C GLY A 113 0.37 -2.89 -9.48
N LEU A 114 1.66 -2.55 -9.52
CA LEU A 114 2.47 -2.62 -10.74
C LEU A 114 2.65 -4.07 -11.23
N ARG A 115 2.87 -5.02 -10.32
CA ARG A 115 2.98 -6.45 -10.66
C ARG A 115 1.68 -7.01 -11.21
N THR A 116 0.55 -6.53 -10.67
CA THR A 116 -0.79 -6.93 -11.11
C THR A 116 -1.09 -6.37 -12.49
N ALA A 117 -0.78 -5.10 -12.73
CA ALA A 117 -1.08 -4.42 -13.99
C ALA A 117 -0.10 -4.77 -15.12
N PHE A 118 1.17 -4.99 -14.78
CA PHE A 118 2.27 -5.16 -15.73
C PHE A 118 3.15 -6.37 -15.33
N PRO A 119 2.59 -7.59 -15.35
CA PRO A 119 3.33 -8.78 -15.02
C PRO A 119 4.50 -8.95 -16.00
N CYS A 120 5.66 -9.36 -15.49
CA CYS A 120 6.71 -9.85 -16.35
C CYS A 120 6.27 -11.16 -16.99
N GLU A 121 6.32 -11.23 -18.31
CA GLU A 121 6.18 -12.50 -18.99
C GLU A 121 7.26 -13.44 -18.46
N ARG A 122 6.85 -14.58 -17.87
CA ARG A 122 7.77 -15.71 -17.78
C ARG A 122 8.02 -16.10 -19.23
N ARG A 123 9.20 -15.78 -19.75
CA ARG A 123 9.69 -16.17 -21.07
C ARG A 123 9.12 -17.56 -21.39
N ALA A 124 8.08 -17.61 -22.22
CA ALA A 124 7.66 -18.85 -22.84
C ALA A 124 8.80 -19.18 -23.80
N LEU A 125 9.75 -19.98 -23.33
CA LEU A 125 10.72 -20.73 -24.11
C LEU A 125 9.99 -21.80 -24.94
N HIS A 126 8.95 -21.39 -25.67
CA HIS A 126 8.23 -22.19 -26.64
C HIS A 126 8.22 -21.42 -27.95
N GLY A 127 9.13 -21.79 -28.85
CA GLY A 127 9.08 -21.35 -30.24
C GLY A 127 10.43 -21.16 -30.91
N GLY A 128 11.33 -22.16 -30.84
CA GLY A 128 12.61 -22.08 -31.53
C GLY A 128 13.35 -23.41 -31.66
N ILE A 129 12.64 -24.54 -31.69
CA ILE A 129 13.19 -25.79 -32.24
C ILE A 129 12.53 -25.98 -33.61
N GLY A 130 13.17 -25.48 -34.65
CA GLY A 130 13.01 -25.94 -36.03
C GLY A 130 14.42 -26.29 -36.51
N GLN A 131 14.86 -27.53 -36.30
CA GLN A 131 14.78 -28.63 -37.25
C GLN A 131 15.47 -28.33 -38.58
N SER A 132 16.62 -28.98 -38.75
CA SER A 132 17.36 -29.16 -39.99
C SER A 132 16.44 -29.41 -41.19
N ARG A 133 16.74 -28.78 -42.32
CA ARG A 133 16.65 -29.42 -43.63
C ARG A 133 17.85 -29.02 -44.47
N GLU A 134 18.57 -30.05 -44.91
CA GLU A 134 19.47 -30.06 -46.05
C GLU A 134 18.87 -29.33 -47.24
N ASN A 135 19.67 -28.46 -47.86
CA ASN A 135 20.01 -28.54 -49.29
C ASN A 135 21.26 -27.70 -49.58
#